data_AF-A0A653LHC7-F1
#
_entry.id   AF-A0A653LHC7-F1
#
_cell.length_a   1.000
_cell.length_b   1.000
_cell.length_c   1.000
_cell.angle_alpha   90.00
_cell.angle_beta   90.00
_cell.angle_gamma   90.00
#
_symmetry.space_group_name_H-M   'P 1'
#
loop_
_entity.id
_entity.type
_entity.pdbx_description
1 polymer ?
#
loop_
_entity_poly.entity_id
_entity_poly.type
_entity_poly.pdbx_seq_one_letter_code
_entity_poly.pdbx_strand_id
1 'polypeptide(L)' 'MAQNLSRKTLAERAGVSESTIKRFETTGQITLDALVLLASSLGVAQQLSELFIQAQPVSLAELKQSGRVRGRK' A
#
# COMPACT_ATOMS: atom_id res chain seq x y z
N MET A 1 14.89 6.65 10.39
CA MET A 1 13.86 7.02 9.40
C MET A 1 14.58 7.72 8.25
N ALA A 2 14.69 7.04 7.12
CA ALA A 2 15.98 6.84 6.44
C ALA A 2 16.57 8.01 5.61
N GLN A 3 15.94 9.18 5.49
CA GLN A 3 16.46 10.23 4.59
C GLN A 3 16.44 11.67 5.16
N ASN A 4 15.99 11.91 6.40
CA ASN A 4 15.86 13.26 7.01
C ASN A 4 15.24 14.33 6.07
N LEU A 5 14.34 13.92 5.17
CA LEU A 5 13.66 14.83 4.25
C LEU A 5 12.55 15.56 4.99
N SER A 6 12.47 16.88 4.76
CA SER A 6 11.26 17.62 5.14
C SER A 6 10.07 17.14 4.30
N ARG A 7 8.84 17.29 4.82
CA ARG A 7 7.62 16.96 4.07
C ARG A 7 7.57 17.72 2.74
N LYS A 8 7.95 18.99 2.74
CA LYS A 8 8.05 19.83 1.54
C LYS A 8 9.01 19.23 0.50
N THR A 9 10.21 18.85 0.92
CA THR A 9 11.20 18.25 0.00
C THR A 9 10.71 16.91 -0.56
N LEU A 10 10.05 16.10 0.26
CA LEU A 10 9.48 14.83 -0.20
C LEU A 10 8.30 15.04 -1.15
N ALA A 11 7.45 16.04 -0.89
CA ALA A 11 6.34 16.42 -1.74
C ALA A 11 6.81 16.85 -3.14
N GLU A 12 7.80 17.74 -3.18
CA GLU A 12 8.44 18.19 -4.42
C GLU A 12 9.07 17.01 -5.17
N ARG A 13 9.82 16.14 -4.48
CA ARG A 13 10.48 14.98 -5.08
C ARG A 13 9.49 13.94 -5.63
N ALA A 14 8.38 13.72 -4.93
CA ALA A 14 7.38 12.72 -5.30
C ALA A 14 6.30 13.26 -6.25
N GLY A 15 6.25 14.56 -6.49
CA GLY A 15 5.19 15.17 -7.31
C GLY A 15 3.81 15.11 -6.65
N VAL A 16 3.74 15.15 -5.32
CA VAL A 16 2.49 15.14 -4.55
C VAL A 16 2.42 16.38 -3.65
N SER A 17 1.23 16.72 -3.15
CA SER A 17 1.12 17.87 -2.23
C SER A 17 1.70 17.54 -0.85
N GLU A 18 2.25 18.55 -0.16
CA GLU A 18 2.69 18.40 1.23
C GLU A 18 1.54 17.99 2.16
N SER A 19 0.32 18.48 1.88
CA SER A 19 -0.91 18.10 2.56
C SER A 19 -1.22 16.61 2.43
N THR A 20 -0.93 16.00 1.28
CA THR A 20 -1.08 14.56 1.04
C THR A 20 -0.16 13.77 1.97
N ILE A 21 1.11 14.18 2.07
CA ILE A 21 2.10 13.55 2.95
C ILE A 21 1.69 13.70 4.42
N LYS A 22 1.30 14.92 4.83
CA LYS A 22 0.83 15.18 6.20
C LYS A 22 -0.38 14.31 6.55
N ARG A 23 -1.37 14.20 5.65
CA ARG A 23 -2.56 13.36 5.86
C ARG A 23 -2.17 11.89 5.98
N PHE A 24 -1.29 11.41 5.10
CA PHE A 24 -0.83 10.02 5.13
C PHE A 24 -0.13 9.69 6.46
N GLU A 25 0.77 10.55 6.94
CA GLU A 25 1.45 10.33 8.23
C GLU A 25 0.50 10.42 9.44
N THR A 26 -0.54 11.26 9.36
CA THR A 26 -1.48 11.46 10.49
C THR A 26 -2.56 10.39 10.53
N THR A 27 -3.03 9.92 9.37
CA THR A 27 -4.22 9.07 9.26
C THR A 27 -3.93 7.67 8.72
N GLY A 28 -2.74 7.43 8.17
CA GLY A 28 -2.39 6.24 7.40
C GLY A 28 -3.07 6.15 6.04
N GLN A 29 -3.90 7.13 5.66
CA GLN A 29 -4.69 7.07 4.43
C GLN A 29 -4.05 7.89 3.31
N ILE A 30 -3.95 7.28 2.13
CA ILE A 30 -3.43 7.86 0.90
C ILE A 30 -4.09 7.18 -0.30
N THR A 31 -4.10 7.85 -1.44
CA THR A 31 -4.50 7.24 -2.71
C THR A 31 -3.38 6.34 -3.26
N LEU A 32 -3.74 5.33 -4.05
CA LEU A 32 -2.77 4.36 -4.56
C LEU A 32 -1.70 5.00 -5.46
N ASP A 33 -2.10 5.92 -6.32
CA ASP A 33 -1.21 6.70 -7.19
C ASP A 33 -0.14 7.48 -6.37
N ALA A 34 -0.57 8.20 -5.34
CA ALA A 34 0.32 8.96 -4.48
C ALA A 34 1.23 8.05 -3.64
N LEU A 35 0.76 6.88 -3.24
CA LEU A 35 1.61 5.86 -2.58
C LEU A 35 2.69 5.35 -3.52
N VAL A 36 2.36 5.04 -4.77
CA VAL A 36 3.32 4.58 -5.78
C VAL A 36 4.36 5.66 -6.08
N LEU A 37 3.93 6.91 -6.23
CA LEU A 37 4.83 8.06 -6.43
C LEU A 37 5.79 8.26 -5.25
N LEU A 38 5.26 8.23 -4.02
CA LEU A 38 6.09 8.33 -2.81
C LEU A 38 7.09 7.19 -2.71
N ALA A 39 6.66 5.94 -2.87
CA ALA A 39 7.54 4.77 -2.81
C ALA A 39 8.62 4.81 -3.89
N SER A 40 8.27 5.24 -5.12
CA SER A 40 9.23 5.42 -6.22
C SER A 40 10.25 6.51 -5.89
N SER A 41 9.79 7.65 -5.36
CA SER A 41 10.68 8.74 -4.95
C SER A 41 11.64 8.33 -3.83
N LEU A 42 11.23 7.41 -2.96
CA LEU A 42 12.04 6.91 -1.85
C LEU A 42 12.93 5.71 -2.25
N GLY A 43 12.82 5.20 -3.48
CA GLY A 43 13.58 4.03 -3.95
C GLY A 43 13.09 2.70 -3.38
N VAL A 44 11.85 2.65 -2.88
CA VAL A 44 11.26 1.46 -2.23
C VAL A 44 10.06 0.90 -2.99
N ALA A 45 9.84 1.33 -4.24
CA ALA A 45 8.70 0.88 -5.05
C ALA A 45 8.62 -0.66 -5.17
N GLN A 46 9.75 -1.36 -5.18
CA GLN A 46 9.78 -2.83 -5.23
C GLN A 46 9.07 -3.47 -4.02
N GLN A 47 9.08 -2.83 -2.85
CA GLN A 47 8.39 -3.36 -1.66
C GLN A 47 6.86 -3.32 -1.82
N LEU A 48 6.32 -2.45 -2.69
CA LEU A 48 4.88 -2.42 -2.95
C LEU A 48 4.38 -3.71 -3.62
N SER A 49 5.23 -4.42 -4.37
CA SER A 49 4.82 -5.69 -4.98
C SER A 49 4.57 -6.80 -3.95
N GLU A 50 5.15 -6.67 -2.75
CA GLU A 50 4.96 -7.63 -1.66
C GLU A 50 3.64 -7.42 -0.91
N LEU A 51 2.97 -6.27 -1.10
CA LEU A 51 1.67 -5.98 -0.46
C LEU A 51 0.54 -6.85 -1.03
N PHE A 52 0.66 -7.25 -2.30
CA PHE A 52 -0.35 -8.02 -3.01
C PHE A 52 0.16 -9.44 -3.23
N ILE A 53 0.22 -10.21 -2.14
CA ILE A 53 0.51 -11.64 -2.24
C ILE A 53 -0.69 -12.29 -2.93
N GLN A 54 -0.46 -12.91 -4.08
CA GLN A 54 -1.47 -13.79 -4.66
C GLN A 54 -1.69 -14.93 -3.68
N ALA A 55 -2.90 -15.02 -3.11
CA ALA A 55 -3.32 -16.25 -2.46
C ALA A 55 -3.12 -17.37 -3.48
N GLN A 56 -2.40 -18.44 -3.09
CA GLN A 56 -2.20 -19.56 -4.00
C GLN A 56 -3.55 -19.98 -4.58
N PRO A 57 -3.63 -20.30 -5.88
CA PRO A 57 -4.86 -20.80 -6.46
C PRO A 57 -5.24 -22.06 -5.69
N VAL A 58 -6.22 -21.94 -4.80
CA VAL A 58 -6.85 -23.09 -4.15
C VAL A 58 -7.41 -23.94 -5.28
N SER A 59 -6.99 -25.19 -5.32
CA SER A 59 -7.49 -26.11 -6.34
C SER A 59 -9.01 -26.20 -6.27
N LEU A 60 -9.68 -26.53 -7.38
CA LEU A 60 -11.13 -26.76 -7.40
C LEU A 60 -11.56 -27.80 -6.34
N ALA A 61 -10.66 -28.70 -5.94
CA ALA A 61 -10.87 -29.66 -4.85
C ALA A 61 -10.81 -29.01 -3.46
N GLU A 62 -9.87 -28.09 -3.21
CA GLU A 62 -9.74 -27.35 -1.95
C GLU A 62 -10.89 -26.35 -1.72
N LEU A 63 -11.34 -25.67 -2.78
CA LEU A 63 -12.51 -24.78 -2.74
C LEU A 63 -13.80 -25.50 -2.32
N LYS A 64 -13.93 -26.80 -2.60
CA LYS A 64 -15.07 -27.62 -2.17
C LYS A 64 -14.98 -28.04 -0.70
N GLN A 65 -13.78 -28.07 -0.11
CA GLN A 65 -13.55 -28.38 1.30
C GLN A 65 -13.69 -27.17 2.22
N SER A 66 -13.46 -25.95 1.71
CA SER A 66 -13.86 -24.73 2.40
C SER A 66 -15.38 -24.60 2.38
N GLY A 67 -16.06 -25.33 3.26
CA GLY A 67 -17.49 -25.22 3.45
C GLY A 67 -17.87 -23.75 3.60
N ARG A 68 -18.80 -23.28 2.78
CA ARG A 68 -19.36 -21.93 2.91
C ARG A 68 -19.84 -21.75 4.35
N VAL A 69 -19.13 -20.98 5.17
CA VAL A 69 -19.69 -20.40 6.39
C VAL A 69 -20.61 -19.27 5.95
N ARG A 70 -21.78 -19.65 5.41
CA ARG A 70 -22.92 -18.74 5.33
C ARG A 70 -23.25 -18.34 6.77
N GLY A 71 -23.37 -17.04 6.98
CA GLY A 71 -23.42 -16.40 8.29
C GLY A 71 -24.20 -17.15 9.35
N ARG A 72 -23.57 -17.30 10.52
CA ARG A 72 -24.23 -17.70 11.75
C ARG A 72 -24.15 -16.53 12.73
N LYS A 73 -25.34 -15.93 12.94
CA LYS A 73 -25.72 -14.82 13.83
C LYS A 73 -25.18 -13.45 13.49
#